data_AF-A0A1L9WR71-F1
#
_entry.id   AF-A0A1L9WR71-F1
#
_cell.length_a   1.000
_cell.length_b   1.000
_cell.length_c   1.000
_cell.angle_alpha   90.00
_cell.angle_beta   90.00
_cell.angle_gamma   90.00
#
_symmetry.space_group_name_H-M   'P 1'
#
loop_
_entity.id
_entity.type
_entity.pdbx_description
1 polymer ?
#
loop_
_entity_poly.entity_id
_entity_poly.type
_entity_poly.pdbx_seq_one_letter_code
_entity_poly.pdbx_strand_id
1 'polypeptide(L)'
;MFPSWYLSAYSYLQLTPGGAPHLFSSLHELEGLGRRLCRKSISSEQELKTYERFAVEEYVHDIITELCKLPAARDEFGLGDGIQFSSHTNFLNENEALEADASQVSSVHHPRPNQFCIHHIDGKTATLLTSVEYKPPHKLSVATLRMGLRPMELWKDMVRSNKIPTNQEARLRYNAERLVCSALVQEYHVMIQEGLEYSYVTNGLARVLLRVPRDDPSTPY
;
A
#
# COMPACT_ATOMS: atom_id res chain seq x y z
N MET A 1 -6.09 -18.12 -3.83
CA MET A 1 -7.36 -18.59 -3.24
C MET A 1 -7.89 -17.43 -2.40
N PHE A 2 -8.82 -16.64 -2.94
CA PHE A 2 -9.58 -15.66 -2.17
C PHE A 2 -11.04 -16.09 -2.18
N PRO A 3 -11.58 -16.71 -1.10
CA PRO A 3 -13.02 -16.95 -1.10
C PRO A 3 -13.82 -16.90 0.23
N SER A 4 -13.26 -16.84 1.45
CA SER A 4 -14.13 -16.87 2.66
C SER A 4 -14.54 -15.50 3.17
N TRP A 5 -13.59 -14.58 3.36
CA TRP A 5 -13.84 -13.29 3.98
C TRP A 5 -14.71 -12.36 3.11
N TYR A 6 -14.56 -12.41 1.79
CA TYR A 6 -15.38 -11.59 0.88
C TYR A 6 -16.85 -12.02 0.96
N LEU A 7 -17.10 -13.34 0.93
CA LEU A 7 -18.46 -13.88 1.05
C LEU A 7 -19.05 -13.59 2.43
N SER A 8 -18.24 -13.66 3.48
CA SER A 8 -18.68 -13.32 4.84
C SER A 8 -19.05 -11.83 4.94
N ALA A 9 -18.16 -10.92 4.53
CA ALA A 9 -18.43 -9.48 4.52
C ALA A 9 -19.67 -9.14 3.67
N TYR A 10 -19.77 -9.73 2.48
CA TYR A 10 -20.95 -9.57 1.62
C TYR A 10 -22.23 -10.06 2.30
N SER A 11 -22.20 -11.21 2.98
CA SER A 11 -23.37 -11.74 3.68
C SER A 11 -23.84 -10.81 4.79
N TYR A 12 -22.95 -10.23 5.59
CA TYR A 12 -23.32 -9.26 6.63
C TYR A 12 -23.99 -8.03 6.05
N LEU A 13 -23.48 -7.52 4.92
CA LEU A 13 -24.04 -6.35 4.25
C LEU A 13 -25.35 -6.64 3.52
N GLN A 14 -25.65 -7.90 3.20
CA GLN A 14 -26.96 -8.29 2.64
C GLN A 14 -28.04 -8.51 3.70
N LEU A 15 -27.65 -8.89 4.93
CA LEU A 15 -28.57 -9.32 5.98
C LEU A 15 -29.13 -8.18 6.84
N THR A 16 -28.87 -6.93 6.50
CA THR A 16 -29.30 -5.76 7.27
C THR A 16 -30.85 -5.63 7.24
N PRO A 17 -31.54 -5.64 8.40
CA PRO A 17 -32.99 -5.52 8.45
C PRO A 17 -33.44 -4.14 7.98
N GLY A 18 -34.12 -4.06 6.82
CA GLY A 18 -34.57 -2.79 6.23
C GLY A 18 -34.32 -2.62 4.73
N GLY A 19 -33.66 -3.59 4.09
CA GLY A 19 -33.25 -3.53 2.68
C GLY A 19 -31.74 -3.45 2.55
N ALA A 20 -31.20 -3.75 1.36
CA ALA A 20 -29.76 -3.68 1.13
C ALA A 20 -29.27 -2.25 1.43
N PRO A 21 -28.34 -2.06 2.37
CA PRO A 21 -27.81 -0.75 2.69
C PRO A 21 -27.16 -0.19 1.42
N HIS A 22 -27.54 1.03 1.04
CA HIS A 22 -27.00 1.72 -0.13
C HIS A 22 -25.58 2.23 0.20
N LEU A 23 -24.64 1.30 0.36
CA LEU A 23 -23.26 1.58 0.75
C LEU A 23 -22.39 2.06 -0.41
N PHE A 24 -22.88 1.87 -1.62
CA PHE A 24 -22.23 2.35 -2.83
C PHE A 24 -22.86 3.66 -3.25
N SER A 25 -22.01 4.62 -3.58
CA SER A 25 -22.39 5.82 -4.32
C SER A 25 -23.27 5.47 -5.51
N SER A 26 -24.21 6.36 -5.81
CA SER A 26 -25.04 6.20 -7.02
C SER A 26 -24.17 6.11 -8.27
N LEU A 27 -24.64 5.39 -9.30
CA LEU A 27 -23.92 5.31 -10.57
C LEU A 27 -23.58 6.70 -11.14
N HIS A 28 -24.49 7.66 -11.00
CA HIS A 28 -24.28 9.03 -11.47
C HIS A 28 -23.13 9.73 -10.76
N GLU A 29 -22.99 9.53 -9.46
CA GLU A 29 -21.89 10.05 -8.66
C GLU A 29 -20.56 9.38 -9.07
N LEU A 30 -20.54 8.05 -9.23
CA LEU A 30 -19.38 7.31 -9.70
C LEU A 30 -18.92 7.77 -11.09
N GLU A 31 -19.85 7.98 -12.02
CA GLU A 31 -19.55 8.54 -13.34
C GLU A 31 -19.02 9.97 -13.25
N GLY A 32 -19.61 10.78 -12.36
CA GLY A 32 -19.16 12.15 -12.09
C GLY A 32 -17.72 12.20 -11.55
N LEU A 33 -17.41 11.32 -10.59
CA LEU A 33 -16.08 11.17 -10.02
C LEU A 33 -15.10 10.64 -11.07
N GLY A 34 -15.49 9.61 -11.82
CA GLY A 34 -14.71 9.05 -12.93
C GLY A 34 -14.36 10.12 -13.97
N ARG A 35 -15.32 10.96 -14.38
CA ARG A 35 -15.07 12.09 -15.28
C ARG A 35 -14.08 13.11 -14.71
N ARG A 36 -13.98 13.28 -13.39
CA ARG A 36 -13.05 14.21 -12.73
C ARG A 36 -11.66 13.62 -12.59
N LEU A 37 -11.56 12.37 -12.13
CA LEU A 37 -10.29 11.66 -11.95
C LEU A 37 -9.62 11.35 -13.29
N CYS A 38 -10.40 11.01 -14.33
CA CYS A 38 -9.88 10.69 -15.66
C CYS A 38 -9.58 11.92 -16.54
N ARG A 39 -9.66 13.16 -16.02
CA ARG A 39 -9.36 14.37 -16.82
C ARG A 39 -7.91 14.44 -17.28
N LYS A 40 -7.00 13.82 -16.53
CA LYS A 40 -5.55 13.80 -16.80
C LYS A 40 -5.02 12.41 -16.50
N SER A 41 -4.00 12.01 -17.25
CA SER A 41 -3.24 10.81 -16.95
C SER A 41 -2.45 10.99 -15.66
N ILE A 42 -2.38 9.95 -14.83
CA ILE A 42 -1.59 9.94 -13.59
C ILE A 42 -0.09 10.10 -13.92
N SER A 43 0.44 11.28 -13.62
CA SER A 43 1.80 11.73 -13.94
C SER A 43 2.69 11.91 -12.72
N SER A 44 2.15 11.73 -11.51
CA SER A 44 2.92 11.80 -10.26
C SER A 44 2.38 10.85 -9.18
N GLU A 45 3.18 10.65 -8.14
CA GLU A 45 2.77 9.89 -6.94
C GLU A 45 1.63 10.59 -6.20
N GLN A 46 1.62 11.93 -6.20
CA GLN A 46 0.55 12.72 -5.59
C GLN A 46 -0.78 12.57 -6.34
N GLU A 47 -0.74 12.52 -7.67
CA GLU A 47 -1.94 12.25 -8.47
C GLU A 47 -2.41 10.80 -8.30
N LEU A 48 -1.49 9.83 -8.21
CA LEU A 48 -1.84 8.44 -7.90
C LEU A 48 -2.50 8.32 -6.52
N LYS A 49 -1.93 8.98 -5.51
CA LYS A 49 -2.51 9.07 -4.16
C LYS A 49 -3.94 9.62 -4.21
N THR A 50 -4.16 10.67 -4.99
CA THR A 50 -5.49 11.29 -5.14
C THR A 50 -6.47 10.31 -5.77
N TYR A 51 -6.02 9.57 -6.79
CA TYR A 51 -6.82 8.51 -7.40
C TYR A 51 -7.14 7.39 -6.40
N GLU A 52 -6.15 6.80 -5.73
CA GLU A 52 -6.37 5.71 -4.75
C GLU A 52 -7.29 6.17 -3.61
N ARG A 53 -7.12 7.41 -3.12
CA ARG A 53 -7.97 7.98 -2.08
C ARG A 53 -9.46 7.95 -2.45
N PHE A 54 -9.79 8.59 -3.58
CA PHE A 54 -11.19 8.80 -3.97
C PHE A 54 -11.80 7.59 -4.69
N ALA A 55 -11.00 6.83 -5.44
CA ALA A 55 -11.50 5.71 -6.22
C ALA A 55 -11.51 4.39 -5.43
N VAL A 56 -10.78 4.30 -4.31
CA VAL A 56 -10.63 3.05 -3.55
C VAL A 56 -10.77 3.24 -2.05
N GLU A 57 -9.89 4.04 -1.42
CA GLU A 57 -9.79 4.10 0.05
C GLU A 57 -11.08 4.58 0.71
N GLU A 58 -11.74 5.61 0.17
CA GLU A 58 -13.01 6.12 0.72
C GLU A 58 -14.12 5.06 0.67
N TYR A 59 -14.24 4.31 -0.42
CA TYR A 59 -15.22 3.22 -0.50
C TYR A 59 -14.90 2.07 0.46
N VAL A 60 -13.62 1.73 0.64
CA VAL A 60 -13.20 0.73 1.62
C VAL A 60 -13.50 1.21 3.04
N HIS A 61 -13.24 2.48 3.33
CA HIS A 61 -13.58 3.11 4.61
C HIS A 61 -15.08 3.03 4.89
N ASP A 62 -15.93 3.34 3.91
CA ASP A 62 -17.38 3.29 4.05
C ASP A 62 -17.87 1.87 4.31
N ILE A 63 -17.37 0.88 3.56
CA ILE A 63 -17.69 -0.54 3.79
C ILE A 63 -17.31 -0.97 5.21
N ILE A 64 -16.10 -0.66 5.66
CA ILE A 64 -15.65 -1.03 7.01
C ILE A 64 -16.47 -0.31 8.09
N THR A 65 -16.79 0.97 7.88
CA THR A 65 -17.62 1.74 8.81
C THR A 65 -18.97 1.07 9.04
N GLU A 66 -19.57 0.50 8.00
CA GLU A 66 -20.86 -0.18 8.09
C GLU A 66 -20.75 -1.55 8.72
N LEU A 67 -19.69 -2.31 8.41
CA LEU A 67 -19.38 -3.56 9.09
C LEU A 67 -19.14 -3.35 10.60
N CYS A 68 -18.50 -2.26 11.00
CA CYS A 68 -18.28 -1.93 12.42
C CYS A 68 -19.58 -1.72 13.21
N LYS A 69 -20.69 -1.35 12.54
CA LYS A 69 -22.01 -1.21 13.19
C LYS A 69 -22.65 -2.55 13.51
N LEU A 70 -22.18 -3.64 12.92
CA LEU A 70 -22.71 -4.99 13.09
C LEU A 70 -21.82 -5.75 14.09
N PRO A 71 -22.28 -6.02 15.33
CA PRO A 71 -21.43 -6.63 16.36
C PRO A 71 -20.80 -7.96 15.91
N ALA A 72 -21.56 -8.83 15.25
CA ALA A 72 -21.05 -10.11 14.74
C ALA A 72 -19.93 -9.93 13.70
N ALA A 73 -20.04 -8.95 12.80
CA ALA A 73 -19.00 -8.67 11.81
C ALA A 73 -17.77 -8.01 12.46
N ARG A 74 -18.00 -7.06 13.39
CA ARG A 74 -16.92 -6.43 14.17
C ARG A 74 -16.10 -7.47 14.92
N ASP A 75 -16.76 -8.45 15.54
CA ASP A 75 -16.11 -9.52 16.29
C ASP A 75 -15.41 -10.53 15.38
N GLU A 76 -16.05 -10.96 14.28
CA GLU A 76 -15.48 -11.93 13.33
C GLU A 76 -14.20 -11.41 12.66
N PHE A 77 -14.19 -10.14 12.27
CA PHE A 77 -13.06 -9.53 11.56
C PHE A 77 -12.12 -8.74 12.46
N GLY A 78 -12.44 -8.60 13.75
CA GLY A 78 -11.64 -7.80 14.69
C GLY A 78 -11.55 -6.32 14.32
N LEU A 79 -12.64 -5.72 13.82
CA LEU A 79 -12.61 -4.38 13.21
C LEU A 79 -12.39 -3.24 14.21
N GLY A 80 -12.58 -3.48 15.51
CA GLY A 80 -12.56 -2.40 16.50
C GLY A 80 -13.53 -1.29 16.11
N ASP A 81 -13.06 -0.05 16.14
CA ASP A 81 -13.80 1.13 15.71
C ASP A 81 -13.56 1.50 14.23
N GLY A 82 -12.81 0.68 13.49
CA GLY A 82 -12.63 0.78 12.04
C GLY A 82 -11.18 0.98 11.61
N ILE A 83 -11.01 1.66 10.47
CA ILE A 83 -9.68 1.93 9.90
C ILE A 83 -9.48 3.40 9.56
N GLN A 84 -8.22 3.83 9.55
CA GLN A 84 -7.81 5.17 9.14
C GLN A 84 -6.66 5.10 8.15
N PHE A 85 -6.86 5.71 6.99
CA PHE A 85 -5.80 5.92 6.00
C PHE A 85 -5.07 7.24 6.30
N SER A 86 -3.76 7.18 6.48
CA SER A 86 -2.90 8.35 6.67
C SER A 86 -1.78 8.38 5.64
N SER A 87 -1.26 9.58 5.39
CA SER A 87 -0.08 9.78 4.58
C SER A 87 0.87 10.66 5.36
N HIS A 88 1.95 10.07 5.83
CA HIS A 88 3.04 10.80 6.47
C HIS A 88 3.98 11.26 5.36
N THR A 89 3.69 12.42 4.80
CA THR A 89 4.64 13.10 3.92
C THR A 89 5.82 13.56 4.75
N ASN A 90 7.03 13.37 4.24
CA ASN A 90 8.23 14.05 4.72
C ASN A 90 8.04 15.57 4.63
N PHE A 91 7.43 16.17 5.64
CA PHE A 91 7.85 17.49 6.01
C PHE A 91 9.14 17.28 6.78
N LEU A 92 10.24 17.82 6.27
CA LEU A 92 11.44 18.01 7.09
C LEU A 92 10.96 18.72 8.35
N ASN A 93 10.91 18.00 9.46
CA ASN A 93 10.55 18.58 10.74
C ASN A 93 11.76 19.45 11.12
N GLU A 94 11.79 20.70 10.69
CA GLU A 94 12.84 21.67 11.05
C GLU A 94 12.89 21.94 12.57
N ASN A 95 12.00 21.33 13.35
CA ASN A 95 11.82 21.59 14.78
C ASN A 95 12.20 20.43 15.72
N GLU A 96 12.83 19.35 15.26
CA GLU A 96 13.46 18.35 16.15
C GLU A 96 14.93 18.69 16.48
N ALA A 97 15.24 19.98 16.53
CA ALA A 97 16.51 20.50 17.00
C ALA A 97 16.35 21.14 18.39
N LEU A 98 15.75 20.44 19.36
CA LEU A 98 15.89 20.79 20.77
C LEU A 98 16.03 19.50 21.61
N GLU A 99 17.22 19.38 22.20
CA GLU A 99 17.61 18.48 23.30
C GLU A 99 17.81 16.99 22.95
N ALA A 100 18.93 16.68 22.29
CA ALA A 100 19.55 15.35 22.37
C ALA A 100 20.96 15.46 22.96
N ASP A 101 21.09 14.91 24.17
CA ASP A 101 22.30 14.76 24.97
C ASP A 101 23.45 14.13 24.16
N ALA A 102 24.68 14.56 24.43
CA ALA A 102 25.87 14.40 23.59
C ALA A 102 26.51 13.00 23.62
N SER A 103 25.70 11.94 23.54
CA SER A 103 26.21 10.57 23.56
C SER A 103 25.30 9.56 22.86
N GLN A 104 24.97 9.75 21.58
CA GLN A 104 24.53 8.63 20.73
C GLN A 104 25.04 8.71 19.28
N VAL A 105 25.28 7.52 18.76
CA VAL A 105 25.95 7.13 17.52
C VAL A 105 25.18 7.64 16.29
N SER A 106 25.91 8.27 15.36
CA SER A 106 25.56 8.50 13.95
C SER A 106 24.07 8.76 13.67
N SER A 107 23.63 10.02 13.78
CA SER A 107 22.36 10.45 13.18
C SER A 107 22.51 10.49 11.65
N VAL A 108 22.55 9.31 11.02
CA VAL A 108 22.24 9.22 9.61
C VAL A 108 20.79 9.68 9.49
N HIS A 109 20.59 10.89 8.96
CA HIS A 109 19.28 11.39 8.59
C HIS A 109 18.69 10.39 7.59
N HIS A 110 17.83 9.49 8.05
CA HIS A 110 17.15 8.55 7.18
C HIS A 110 15.97 9.33 6.58
N PRO A 111 16.00 9.71 5.28
CA PRO A 111 14.80 10.23 4.65
C PRO A 111 13.74 9.12 4.73
N ARG A 112 12.76 9.27 5.62
CA ARG A 112 11.61 8.35 5.69
C ARG A 112 10.94 8.38 4.32
N PRO A 113 10.69 7.27 3.62
CA PRO A 113 9.91 7.33 2.38
C PRO A 113 8.54 7.97 2.65
N ASN A 114 7.87 8.52 1.63
CA ASN A 114 6.47 8.92 1.78
C ASN A 114 5.67 7.68 2.21
N GLN A 115 5.25 7.64 3.46
CA GLN A 115 4.63 6.47 4.02
C GLN A 115 3.12 6.63 3.93
N PHE A 116 2.48 5.77 3.15
CA PHE A 116 1.03 5.63 3.15
C PHE A 116 0.68 4.48 4.09
N CYS A 117 -0.12 4.77 5.09
CA CYS A 117 -0.39 3.83 6.17
C CYS A 117 -1.88 3.61 6.32
N ILE A 118 -2.23 2.38 6.67
CA ILE A 118 -3.57 2.03 7.13
C ILE A 118 -3.46 1.66 8.60
N HIS A 119 -4.22 2.34 9.44
CA HIS A 119 -4.29 2.09 10.87
C HIS A 119 -5.60 1.40 11.22
N HIS A 120 -5.56 0.47 12.16
CA HIS A 120 -6.70 -0.04 12.89
C HIS A 120 -6.97 0.88 14.08
N ILE A 121 -8.23 1.27 14.25
CA ILE A 121 -8.65 2.15 15.33
C ILE A 121 -9.46 1.33 16.32
N ASP A 122 -9.08 1.40 17.60
CA ASP A 122 -9.84 0.79 18.71
C ASP A 122 -9.76 1.69 19.95
N GLY A 123 -10.84 2.42 20.20
CA GLY A 123 -10.93 3.46 21.21
C GLY A 123 -9.93 4.60 20.95
N LYS A 124 -8.91 4.71 21.81
CA LYS A 124 -7.84 5.73 21.72
C LYS A 124 -6.57 5.20 21.04
N THR A 125 -6.57 3.92 20.66
CA THR A 125 -5.40 3.26 20.09
C THR A 125 -5.51 3.28 18.57
N ALA A 126 -4.44 3.72 17.91
CA ALA A 126 -4.26 3.59 16.47
C ALA A 126 -3.07 2.65 16.22
N THR A 127 -3.33 1.44 15.75
CA THR A 127 -2.30 0.43 15.47
C THR A 127 -2.04 0.39 13.99
N LEU A 128 -0.77 0.45 13.56
CA LEU A 128 -0.43 0.31 12.15
C LEU A 128 -0.77 -1.10 11.65
N LEU A 129 -1.65 -1.21 10.65
CA LEU A 129 -2.03 -2.49 10.03
C LEU A 129 -1.09 -2.85 8.88
N THR A 130 -0.83 -1.87 8.01
CA THR A 130 -0.03 -2.06 6.80
C THR A 130 0.42 -0.72 6.27
N SER A 131 1.50 -0.73 5.49
CA SER A 131 1.93 0.38 4.64
C SER A 131 1.58 0.12 3.18
N VAL A 132 1.80 1.13 2.34
CA VAL A 132 1.59 1.09 0.91
C VAL A 132 2.63 1.95 0.19
N GLU A 133 3.18 1.45 -0.91
CA GLU A 133 4.03 2.25 -1.80
C GLU A 133 3.28 2.57 -3.10
N TYR A 134 3.21 3.86 -3.42
CA TYR A 134 2.59 4.37 -4.64
C TYR A 134 3.64 4.66 -5.71
N LYS A 135 3.60 3.92 -6.83
CA LYS A 135 4.44 4.18 -8.00
C LYS A 135 3.57 4.39 -9.24
N PRO A 136 3.47 5.63 -9.79
CA PRO A 136 2.56 5.91 -10.90
C PRO A 136 2.90 5.08 -12.16
N PRO A 137 1.91 4.81 -13.04
CA PRO A 137 2.06 3.86 -14.17
C PRO A 137 3.23 4.14 -15.11
N HIS A 138 3.61 5.41 -15.29
CA HIS A 138 4.75 5.79 -16.15
C HIS A 138 6.11 5.52 -15.50
N LYS A 139 6.19 5.44 -14.15
CA LYS A 139 7.39 5.00 -13.42
C LYS A 139 7.43 3.48 -13.25
N LEU A 140 6.27 2.85 -13.02
CA LEU A 140 6.15 1.41 -12.82
C LEU A 140 4.90 0.87 -13.54
N SER A 141 5.07 0.52 -14.82
CA SER A 141 3.95 0.06 -15.66
C SER A 141 3.56 -1.39 -15.35
N VAL A 142 2.34 -1.79 -15.74
CA VAL A 142 1.91 -3.20 -15.66
C VAL A 142 2.82 -4.13 -16.48
N ALA A 143 3.33 -3.66 -17.63
CA ALA A 143 4.27 -4.42 -18.44
C ALA A 143 5.62 -4.60 -17.71
N THR A 144 6.09 -3.55 -17.04
CA THR A 144 7.30 -3.58 -16.21
C THR A 144 7.12 -4.55 -15.05
N LEU A 145 5.99 -4.52 -14.35
CA LEU A 145 5.65 -5.46 -13.28
C LEU A 145 5.67 -6.90 -13.78
N ARG A 146 4.96 -7.19 -14.89
CA ARG A 146 4.91 -8.55 -15.46
C ARG A 146 6.27 -9.08 -15.90
N MET A 147 7.16 -8.20 -16.37
CA MET A 147 8.49 -8.58 -16.84
C MET A 147 9.50 -8.72 -15.69
N GLY A 148 9.41 -7.83 -14.69
CA GLY A 148 10.37 -7.75 -13.59
C GLY A 148 10.04 -8.64 -12.39
N LEU A 149 8.76 -8.94 -12.13
CA LEU A 149 8.35 -9.87 -11.08
C LEU A 149 8.64 -11.30 -11.52
N ARG A 150 9.68 -11.89 -10.94
CA ARG A 150 10.02 -13.31 -11.08
C ARG A 150 10.73 -13.79 -9.81
N PRO A 151 10.77 -15.10 -9.56
CA PRO A 151 11.69 -15.66 -8.58
C PRO A 151 13.13 -15.21 -8.88
N MET A 152 13.81 -14.67 -7.88
CA MET A 152 15.19 -14.21 -7.99
C MET A 152 15.90 -14.12 -6.63
N GLU A 153 17.22 -14.27 -6.62
CA GLU A 153 18.05 -13.94 -5.45
C GLU A 153 18.46 -12.46 -5.58
N LEU A 154 17.65 -11.54 -5.06
CA LEU A 154 17.78 -10.09 -5.32
C LEU A 154 19.20 -9.56 -5.07
N TRP A 155 19.85 -9.97 -3.97
CA TRP A 155 21.22 -9.56 -3.68
C TRP A 155 22.20 -9.99 -4.77
N LYS A 156 22.12 -11.23 -5.24
CA LYS A 156 23.04 -11.77 -6.24
C LYS A 156 22.74 -11.26 -7.65
N ASP A 157 21.46 -11.28 -8.00
CA ASP A 157 20.98 -11.03 -9.36
C ASP A 157 20.96 -9.53 -9.68
N MET A 158 20.66 -8.67 -8.69
CA MET A 158 20.48 -7.23 -8.91
C MET A 158 21.47 -6.33 -8.17
N VAL A 159 21.84 -6.64 -6.92
CA VAL A 159 22.67 -5.72 -6.11
C VAL A 159 24.16 -5.96 -6.33
N ARG A 160 24.60 -7.21 -6.30
CA ARG A 160 26.00 -7.63 -6.49
C ARG A 160 26.39 -7.66 -7.97
N SER A 161 25.42 -7.84 -8.87
CA SER A 161 25.67 -7.92 -10.31
C SER A 161 26.03 -6.55 -10.88
N ASN A 162 27.32 -6.31 -11.13
CA ASN A 162 27.78 -5.09 -11.82
C ASN A 162 27.69 -5.18 -13.36
N LYS A 163 27.01 -6.20 -13.89
CA LYS A 163 26.95 -6.46 -15.33
C LYS A 163 25.60 -6.01 -15.91
N ILE A 164 25.62 -4.92 -16.67
CA ILE A 164 24.46 -4.49 -17.47
C ILE A 164 24.49 -5.27 -18.80
N PRO A 165 23.43 -6.02 -19.16
CA PRO A 165 23.37 -6.71 -20.43
C PRO A 165 23.46 -5.75 -21.62
N THR A 166 24.22 -6.13 -22.64
CA THR A 166 24.37 -5.34 -23.89
C THR A 166 23.29 -5.66 -24.91
N ASN A 167 22.80 -6.91 -24.92
CA ASN A 167 21.67 -7.31 -25.77
C ASN A 167 20.41 -6.52 -25.38
N GLN A 168 19.68 -6.02 -26.38
CA GLN A 168 18.54 -5.13 -26.18
C GLN A 168 17.41 -5.76 -25.36
N GLU A 169 17.02 -7.01 -25.65
CA GLU A 169 15.97 -7.71 -24.90
C GLU A 169 16.39 -8.00 -23.46
N ALA A 170 17.63 -8.48 -23.27
CA ALA A 170 18.17 -8.75 -21.94
C ALA A 170 18.29 -7.45 -21.12
N ARG A 171 18.62 -6.33 -21.76
CA ARG A 171 18.69 -5.01 -21.12
C ARG A 171 17.31 -4.50 -20.72
N LEU A 172 16.29 -4.71 -21.55
CA LEU A 172 14.91 -4.38 -21.19
C LEU A 172 14.44 -5.16 -19.96
N ARG A 173 14.71 -6.47 -19.93
CA ARG A 173 14.39 -7.33 -18.77
C ARG A 173 15.13 -6.87 -17.51
N TYR A 174 16.44 -6.65 -17.60
CA TYR A 174 17.24 -6.14 -16.49
C TYR A 174 16.72 -4.79 -15.96
N ASN A 175 16.35 -3.86 -16.85
CA ASN A 175 15.78 -2.58 -16.43
C ASN A 175 14.43 -2.76 -15.72
N ALA A 176 13.57 -3.67 -16.21
CA ALA A 176 12.30 -3.96 -15.57
C ALA A 176 12.49 -4.59 -14.18
N GLU A 177 13.37 -5.59 -14.07
CA GLU A 177 13.76 -6.21 -12.79
C GLU A 177 14.28 -5.17 -11.80
N ARG A 178 15.18 -4.28 -12.25
CA ARG A 178 15.72 -3.21 -11.41
C ARG A 178 14.66 -2.25 -10.91
N LEU A 179 13.72 -1.84 -11.76
CA LEU A 179 12.63 -0.93 -11.37
C LEU A 179 11.68 -1.59 -10.37
N VAL A 180 11.29 -2.83 -10.61
CA VAL A 180 10.44 -3.61 -9.68
C VAL A 180 11.16 -3.80 -8.35
N CYS A 181 12.41 -4.28 -8.37
CA CYS A 181 13.21 -4.48 -7.16
C CYS A 181 13.37 -3.20 -6.35
N SER A 182 13.61 -2.06 -7.01
CA SER A 182 13.72 -0.78 -6.32
C SER A 182 12.43 -0.41 -5.57
N ALA A 183 11.26 -0.67 -6.15
CA ALA A 183 9.98 -0.40 -5.49
C ALA A 183 9.73 -1.38 -4.33
N LEU A 184 10.02 -2.67 -4.52
CA LEU A 184 9.84 -3.68 -3.47
C LEU A 184 10.81 -3.48 -2.30
N VAL A 185 12.07 -3.12 -2.55
CA VAL A 185 13.06 -2.83 -1.50
C VAL A 185 12.65 -1.60 -0.70
N GLN A 186 12.09 -0.58 -1.36
CA GLN A 186 11.59 0.60 -0.66
C GLN A 186 10.45 0.24 0.31
N GLU A 187 9.48 -0.55 -0.14
CA GLU A 187 8.39 -1.00 0.72
C GLU A 187 8.85 -1.97 1.81
N TYR A 188 9.71 -2.94 1.45
CA TYR A 188 10.32 -3.88 2.39
C TYR A 188 11.08 -3.17 3.51
N HIS A 189 11.79 -2.08 3.20
CA HIS A 189 12.47 -1.28 4.22
C HIS A 189 11.49 -0.73 5.28
N VAL A 190 10.33 -0.23 4.84
CA VAL A 190 9.27 0.23 5.74
C VAL A 190 8.70 -0.94 6.54
N MET A 191 8.44 -2.08 5.90
CA MET A 191 7.93 -3.26 6.58
C MET A 191 8.85 -3.71 7.73
N ILE A 192 10.17 -3.69 7.52
CA ILE A 192 11.15 -4.05 8.56
C ILE A 192 11.21 -2.98 9.67
N GLN A 193 11.19 -1.70 9.32
CA GLN A 193 11.24 -0.61 10.31
C GLN A 193 10.02 -0.62 11.24
N GLU A 194 8.85 -0.92 10.69
CA GLU A 194 7.57 -0.87 11.40
C GLU A 194 7.10 -2.24 11.91
N GLY A 195 7.83 -3.32 11.61
CA GLY A 195 7.49 -4.69 12.04
C GLY A 195 6.24 -5.26 11.36
N LEU A 196 6.00 -4.92 10.09
CA LEU A 196 4.84 -5.36 9.31
C LEU A 196 5.08 -6.69 8.60
N GLU A 197 4.13 -7.61 8.74
CA GLU A 197 4.14 -8.88 7.96
C GLU A 197 3.59 -8.68 6.56
N TYR A 198 2.64 -7.76 6.35
CA TYR A 198 1.97 -7.55 5.08
C TYR A 198 2.08 -6.11 4.62
N SER A 199 2.25 -5.93 3.31
CA SER A 199 2.19 -4.63 2.63
C SER A 199 1.84 -4.79 1.16
N TYR A 200 1.72 -3.69 0.42
CA TYR A 200 1.61 -3.74 -1.04
C TYR A 200 2.18 -2.53 -1.76
N VAL A 201 2.57 -2.76 -3.02
CA VAL A 201 2.90 -1.70 -3.98
C VAL A 201 1.77 -1.58 -5.00
N THR A 202 1.35 -0.38 -5.34
CA THR A 202 0.32 -0.16 -6.39
C THR A 202 0.73 0.93 -7.37
N ASN A 203 0.28 0.77 -8.61
CA ASN A 203 0.31 1.81 -9.63
C ASN A 203 -1.08 2.33 -10.02
N GLY A 204 -2.12 1.98 -9.26
CA GLY A 204 -3.52 2.30 -9.55
C GLY A 204 -4.20 1.34 -10.53
N LEU A 205 -3.43 0.50 -11.24
CA LEU A 205 -3.94 -0.51 -12.18
C LEU A 205 -3.67 -1.95 -11.73
N ALA A 206 -2.57 -2.15 -11.01
CA ALA A 206 -2.13 -3.43 -10.48
C ALA A 206 -1.60 -3.24 -9.06
N ARG A 207 -1.82 -4.26 -8.22
CA ARG A 207 -1.31 -4.36 -6.85
C ARG A 207 -0.37 -5.55 -6.75
N VAL A 208 0.77 -5.33 -6.12
CA VAL A 208 1.75 -6.36 -5.75
C VAL A 208 1.67 -6.49 -4.24
N LEU A 209 1.12 -7.62 -3.77
CA LEU A 209 1.05 -7.91 -2.34
C LEU A 209 2.41 -8.46 -1.89
N LEU A 210 2.87 -8.00 -0.74
CA LEU A 210 4.13 -8.40 -0.11
C LEU A 210 3.80 -9.08 1.22
N ARG A 211 4.52 -10.17 1.49
CA ARG A 211 4.55 -10.80 2.81
C ARG A 211 5.98 -11.00 3.29
N VAL A 212 6.27 -10.55 4.50
CA VAL A 212 7.54 -10.78 5.20
C VAL A 212 7.24 -11.60 6.46
N PRO A 213 7.41 -12.94 6.43
CA PRO A 213 7.16 -13.78 7.58
C PRO A 213 8.03 -13.36 8.77
N ARG A 214 7.46 -13.36 9.98
CA ARG A 214 8.20 -12.94 11.19
C ARG A 214 9.36 -13.89 11.53
N ASP A 215 9.25 -15.15 11.12
CA ASP A 215 10.25 -16.20 11.32
C ASP A 215 11.36 -16.18 10.26
N ASP A 216 11.13 -15.57 9.10
CA ASP A 216 12.14 -15.32 8.07
C ASP A 216 11.98 -13.90 7.50
N PRO A 217 12.42 -12.87 8.25
CA PRO A 217 12.29 -11.50 7.78
C PRO A 217 13.22 -11.20 6.60
N SER A 218 14.14 -12.11 6.23
CA SER A 218 15.14 -11.88 5.17
C SER A 218 14.59 -12.05 3.75
N THR A 219 13.41 -12.66 3.63
CA THR A 219 12.79 -13.00 2.34
C THR A 219 11.38 -12.39 2.24
N PRO A 220 11.17 -11.37 1.39
CA PRO A 220 9.82 -10.94 1.02
C PRO A 220 9.22 -11.87 -0.06
N TYR A 221 7.94 -12.21 0.09
CA TYR A 221 7.14 -13.04 -0.82
C TYR A 221 6.03 -12.24 -1.51
#